data_AF-A0A357A3J2-F1
#
_entry.id   AF-A0A357A3J2-F1
#
_cell.length_a   1.000
_cell.length_b   1.000
_cell.length_c   1.000
_cell.angle_alpha   90.00
_cell.angle_beta   90.00
_cell.angle_gamma   90.00
#
_symmetry.space_group_name_H-M   'P 1'
#
loop_
_entity.id
_entity.type
_entity.pdbx_description
1 polymer ?
#
loop_
_entity_poly.entity_id
_entity_poly.type
_entity_poly.pdbx_seq_one_letter_code
_entity_poly.pdbx_strand_id
1 'polypeptide(L)'
;SILTLFIAYGLQVVWGTLAWQPEAIAASFLPTLGSILALSLWIGVIEETVFRGFLLTELQGDMGLVWAAILSSLIFALSHLIWDFKGSLIQVPGLALMGLVLVLARWVDGGSLGLAWGLHGGWIWGLISLDTTQILKPKSDRSWPEWVTGINGEPLSGLVGILILGITGLILGLMGHFGS
;
A
#
# COMPACT_ATOMS: atom_id res chain seq x y z
N SER A 1 -6.02 -0.30 -3.59
CA SER A 1 -6.59 -1.66 -3.47
C SER A 1 -5.77 -2.67 -4.27
N ILE A 2 -5.99 -3.98 -4.08
CA ILE A 2 -5.40 -5.02 -4.95
C ILE A 2 -5.71 -4.76 -6.44
N LEU A 3 -6.94 -4.34 -6.74
CA LEU A 3 -7.36 -4.00 -8.11
C LEU A 3 -6.50 -2.90 -8.73
N THR A 4 -6.20 -1.83 -7.99
CA THR A 4 -5.34 -0.75 -8.50
C THR A 4 -3.90 -1.22 -8.74
N LEU A 5 -3.39 -2.16 -7.94
CA LEU A 5 -2.10 -2.78 -8.20
C LEU A 5 -2.15 -3.61 -9.49
N PHE A 6 -3.16 -4.47 -9.66
CA PHE A 6 -3.32 -5.25 -10.89
C PHE A 6 -3.40 -4.37 -12.14
N ILE A 7 -4.16 -3.27 -12.08
CA ILE A 7 -4.24 -2.32 -13.19
C ILE A 7 -2.87 -1.69 -13.46
N ALA A 8 -2.19 -1.18 -12.43
CA ALA A 8 -0.91 -0.49 -12.62
C ALA A 8 0.19 -1.42 -13.15
N TYR A 9 0.33 -2.63 -12.59
CA TYR A 9 1.30 -3.61 -13.06
C TYR A 9 0.90 -4.20 -14.42
N GLY A 10 -0.40 -4.39 -14.69
CA GLY A 10 -0.90 -4.81 -15.99
C GLY A 10 -0.62 -3.79 -17.10
N LEU A 11 -0.83 -2.50 -16.83
CA LEU A 11 -0.48 -1.42 -17.74
C LEU A 11 1.03 -1.39 -18.03
N GLN A 12 1.87 -1.62 -17.02
CA GLN A 12 3.32 -1.72 -17.19
C GLN A 12 3.74 -2.90 -18.07
N VAL A 13 3.05 -4.05 -17.96
CA VAL A 13 3.26 -5.18 -18.88
C VAL A 13 2.84 -4.81 -20.31
N VAL A 14 1.67 -4.19 -20.49
CA VAL A 14 1.16 -3.77 -21.81
C VAL A 14 2.06 -2.72 -22.48
N TRP A 15 2.59 -1.76 -21.71
CA TRP A 15 3.55 -0.75 -22.20
C TRP A 15 4.95 -1.31 -22.45
N GLY A 16 5.18 -2.57 -22.08
CA GLY A 16 6.44 -3.28 -22.28
C GLY A 16 7.55 -2.82 -21.33
N THR A 17 7.21 -2.35 -20.13
CA THR A 17 8.19 -1.97 -19.10
C THR A 17 8.53 -3.16 -18.20
N LEU A 18 7.55 -4.04 -17.98
CA LEU A 18 7.69 -5.30 -17.28
C LEU A 18 7.55 -6.47 -18.25
N ALA A 19 8.38 -7.49 -18.07
CA ALA A 19 8.25 -8.79 -18.71
C ALA A 19 7.60 -9.78 -17.74
N TRP A 20 6.58 -10.46 -18.23
CA TRP A 20 6.06 -11.65 -17.57
C TRP A 20 7.06 -12.79 -17.70
N GLN A 21 7.34 -13.45 -16.58
CA GLN A 21 8.29 -14.57 -16.46
C GLN A 21 7.50 -15.85 -16.11
N PRO A 22 6.87 -16.52 -17.09
CA PRO A 22 6.05 -17.71 -16.83
C PRO A 22 6.87 -18.85 -16.22
N GLU A 23 8.19 -18.90 -16.47
CA GLU A 23 9.12 -19.88 -15.89
C GLU A 23 9.31 -19.68 -14.38
N ALA A 24 8.94 -18.51 -13.83
CA ALA A 24 8.96 -18.26 -12.39
C ALA A 24 7.80 -18.95 -11.64
N ILE A 25 6.82 -19.50 -12.37
CA ILE A 25 5.68 -20.23 -11.79
C ILE A 25 6.13 -21.65 -11.43
N ALA A 26 6.65 -21.81 -10.22
CA ALA A 26 6.98 -23.10 -9.64
C ALA A 26 5.74 -23.84 -9.11
N ALA A 27 5.85 -25.15 -8.86
CA ALA A 27 4.78 -25.94 -8.24
C ALA A 27 4.34 -25.40 -6.87
N SER A 28 5.22 -24.68 -6.16
CA SER A 28 4.95 -24.02 -4.89
C SER A 28 4.27 -22.65 -5.01
N PHE A 29 3.97 -22.17 -6.22
CA PHE A 29 3.44 -20.81 -6.43
C PHE A 29 2.15 -20.52 -5.63
N LEU A 30 1.13 -21.38 -5.76
CA LEU A 30 -0.13 -21.20 -5.02
C LEU A 30 0.04 -21.29 -3.50
N PRO A 31 0.75 -22.30 -2.95
CA PRO A 31 1.10 -22.32 -1.52
C PRO A 31 1.82 -21.05 -1.06
N THR A 32 2.81 -20.56 -1.82
CA THR A 32 3.55 -19.34 -1.50
C THR A 32 2.62 -18.13 -1.44
N LEU A 33 1.73 -17.95 -2.43
CA LEU A 33 0.75 -16.85 -2.41
C LEU A 33 -0.19 -16.93 -1.21
N GLY A 34 -0.64 -18.13 -0.85
CA GLY A 34 -1.48 -18.36 0.33
C GLY A 34 -0.77 -18.01 1.64
N SER A 35 0.50 -18.39 1.79
CA SER A 35 1.31 -18.03 2.95
C SER A 35 1.54 -16.53 3.06
N ILE A 36 1.85 -15.86 1.94
CA ILE A 36 2.01 -14.40 1.91
C ILE A 36 0.68 -13.72 2.24
N LEU A 37 -0.47 -14.24 1.78
CA LEU A 37 -1.78 -13.68 2.10
C LEU A 37 -2.06 -13.72 3.59
N ALA A 38 -1.85 -14.88 4.22
CA ALA A 38 -2.02 -15.05 5.66
C ALA A 38 -1.12 -14.08 6.44
N LEU A 39 0.16 -13.96 6.07
CA LEU A 39 1.10 -13.03 6.69
C LEU A 39 0.66 -11.57 6.50
N SER A 40 0.24 -11.21 5.29
CA SER A 40 -0.15 -9.83 4.95
C SER A 40 -1.41 -9.40 5.68
N LEU A 41 -2.39 -10.30 5.82
CA LEU A 41 -3.57 -10.06 6.64
C LEU A 41 -3.21 -9.94 8.12
N TRP A 42 -2.26 -10.75 8.61
CA TRP A 42 -1.79 -10.67 9.99
C TRP A 42 -1.06 -9.36 10.30
N ILE A 43 -0.17 -8.92 9.42
CA ILE A 43 0.51 -7.61 9.54
C ILE A 43 -0.54 -6.50 9.49
N GLY A 44 -1.41 -6.51 8.49
CA GLY A 44 -2.44 -5.50 8.32
C GLY A 44 -3.38 -5.38 9.52
N VAL A 45 -3.80 -6.50 10.14
CA VAL A 45 -4.72 -6.41 11.30
C VAL A 45 -4.02 -5.81 12.51
N ILE A 46 -2.76 -6.17 12.75
CA ILE A 46 -1.98 -5.61 13.86
C ILE A 46 -1.78 -4.11 13.65
N GLU A 47 -1.29 -3.71 12.49
CA GLU A 47 -1.00 -2.31 12.21
C GLU A 47 -2.27 -1.46 12.20
N GLU A 48 -3.34 -1.89 11.55
CA GLU A 48 -4.59 -1.13 11.56
C GLU A 48 -5.22 -1.05 12.96
N THR A 49 -5.12 -2.10 13.78
CA THR A 49 -5.59 -2.05 15.17
C THR A 49 -4.80 -1.04 15.99
N VAL A 50 -3.48 -1.00 15.85
CA VAL A 50 -2.61 -0.08 16.59
C VAL A 50 -2.78 1.36 16.11
N PHE A 51 -2.67 1.62 14.81
CA PHE A 51 -2.64 2.98 14.28
C PHE A 51 -4.03 3.58 14.09
N ARG A 52 -5.00 2.82 13.59
CA ARG A 52 -6.34 3.33 13.25
C ARG A 52 -7.38 2.98 14.30
N GLY A 53 -7.22 1.84 14.97
CA GLY A 53 -8.06 1.44 16.10
C GLY A 53 -7.74 2.25 17.34
N PHE A 54 -6.50 2.18 17.81
CA PHE A 54 -6.07 2.85 19.05
C PHE A 54 -5.60 4.28 18.83
N LEU A 55 -4.43 4.49 18.20
CA LEU A 55 -3.76 5.80 18.14
C LEU A 55 -4.64 6.90 17.54
N LEU A 56 -5.25 6.64 16.38
CA LEU A 56 -6.15 7.60 15.74
C LEU A 56 -7.37 7.95 16.62
N THR A 57 -7.94 6.97 17.32
CA THR A 57 -9.13 7.17 18.16
C THR A 57 -8.78 8.03 19.37
N GLU A 58 -7.66 7.76 20.03
CA GLU A 58 -7.17 8.59 21.15
C GLU A 58 -6.91 10.03 20.71
N LEU A 59 -6.14 10.21 19.62
CA LEU A 59 -5.84 11.55 19.09
C LEU A 59 -7.12 12.28 18.66
N GLN A 60 -8.09 11.59 18.06
CA GLN A 60 -9.31 12.21 17.60
C GLN A 60 -10.13 12.80 18.76
N GLY A 61 -10.09 12.19 19.94
CA GLY A 61 -10.73 12.70 21.15
C GLY A 61 -10.21 14.08 21.58
N ASP A 62 -8.92 14.33 21.38
CA ASP A 62 -8.24 15.54 21.89
C ASP A 62 -8.11 16.67 20.86
N MET A 63 -7.85 16.35 19.58
CA MET A 63 -7.50 17.35 18.55
C MET A 63 -8.39 17.32 17.30
N GLY A 64 -9.43 16.48 17.28
CA GLY A 64 -10.35 16.34 16.17
C GLY A 64 -9.81 15.53 14.98
N LEU A 65 -10.71 15.14 14.07
CA LEU A 65 -10.42 14.16 13.02
C LEU A 65 -9.26 14.55 12.09
N VAL A 66 -9.20 15.80 11.64
CA VAL A 66 -8.20 16.24 10.66
C VAL A 66 -6.79 16.16 11.24
N TRP A 67 -6.57 16.70 12.44
CA TRP A 67 -5.27 16.68 13.09
C TRP A 67 -4.88 15.28 13.54
N ALA A 68 -5.84 14.50 14.04
CA ALA A 68 -5.62 13.11 14.39
C ALA A 68 -5.21 12.27 13.17
N ALA A 69 -5.85 12.47 12.01
CA ALA A 69 -5.51 11.81 10.75
C ALA A 69 -4.07 12.12 10.31
N ILE A 70 -3.68 13.39 10.34
CA ILE A 70 -2.32 13.82 9.97
C ILE A 70 -1.29 13.22 10.93
N LEU A 71 -1.48 13.41 12.23
CA LEU A 71 -0.49 13.01 13.23
C LEU A 71 -0.34 11.48 13.31
N SER A 72 -1.44 10.73 13.32
CA SER A 72 -1.39 9.26 13.29
C SER A 72 -0.70 8.73 12.03
N SER A 73 -0.95 9.34 10.87
CA SER A 73 -0.33 8.96 9.60
C SER A 73 1.16 9.25 9.55
N LEU A 74 1.60 10.36 10.16
CA LEU A 74 3.01 10.69 10.31
C LEU A 74 3.70 9.72 11.27
N ILE A 75 3.09 9.40 12.42
CA ILE A 75 3.63 8.43 13.38
C ILE A 75 3.77 7.05 12.71
N PHE A 76 2.76 6.62 11.95
CA PHE A 76 2.80 5.40 11.13
C PHE A 76 3.96 5.40 10.11
N ALA A 77 4.15 6.50 9.39
CA ALA A 77 5.23 6.61 8.41
C ALA A 77 6.62 6.59 9.08
N LEU A 78 6.76 7.28 10.22
CA LEU A 78 8.03 7.37 10.94
C LEU A 78 8.37 6.08 11.70
N SER A 79 7.38 5.29 12.13
CA SER A 79 7.66 4.00 12.80
C SER A 79 8.37 3.01 11.89
N HIS A 80 8.20 3.13 10.57
CA HIS A 80 8.92 2.30 9.59
C HIS A 80 10.44 2.57 9.58
N LEU A 81 10.87 3.77 9.98
CA LEU A 81 12.29 4.11 10.09
C LEU A 81 13.01 3.37 11.22
N ILE A 82 12.26 2.82 12.20
CA ILE A 82 12.83 2.07 13.33
C ILE A 82 13.48 0.78 12.85
N TRP A 83 12.88 0.14 11.84
CA TRP A 83 13.35 -1.15 11.32
C TRP A 83 14.24 -1.01 10.08
N ASP A 84 13.87 -0.14 9.14
CA ASP A 84 14.66 0.13 7.94
C ASP A 84 14.75 1.62 7.68
N PHE A 85 15.78 2.25 8.26
CA PHE A 85 15.99 3.68 8.12
C PHE A 85 16.22 4.08 6.65
N LYS A 86 17.12 3.40 5.93
CA LYS A 86 17.56 3.86 4.60
C LYS A 86 16.48 3.62 3.53
N GLY A 87 15.84 2.44 3.52
CA GLY A 87 14.78 2.14 2.57
C GLY A 87 13.49 2.89 2.90
N SER A 88 13.15 3.07 4.18
CA SER A 88 11.93 3.78 4.56
C SER A 88 12.06 5.30 4.45
N LEU A 89 13.25 5.91 4.62
CA LEU A 89 13.42 7.37 4.60
C LEU A 89 12.85 8.00 3.32
N ILE A 90 13.12 7.38 2.18
CA ILE A 90 12.65 7.89 0.89
C ILE A 90 11.16 7.61 0.65
N GLN A 91 10.60 6.64 1.36
CA GLN A 91 9.19 6.26 1.30
C GLN A 91 8.31 7.02 2.29
N VAL A 92 8.88 7.70 3.29
CA VAL A 92 8.11 8.44 4.31
C VAL A 92 6.96 9.27 3.72
N PRO A 93 7.12 10.03 2.62
CA PRO A 93 6.02 10.76 2.02
C PRO A 93 4.89 9.84 1.51
N GLY A 94 5.24 8.73 0.86
CA GLY A 94 4.28 7.75 0.37
C GLY A 94 3.61 6.95 1.50
N LEU A 95 4.36 6.59 2.54
CA LEU A 95 3.84 5.96 3.75
C LEU A 95 2.88 6.88 4.51
N ALA A 96 3.18 8.18 4.61
CA ALA A 96 2.30 9.16 5.23
C ALA A 96 1.01 9.34 4.40
N LEU A 97 1.11 9.34 3.06
CA LEU A 97 -0.06 9.36 2.19
C LEU A 97 -0.90 8.09 2.34
N MET A 98 -0.28 6.91 2.36
CA MET A 98 -0.96 5.64 2.64
C MET A 98 -1.66 5.70 4.00
N GLY A 99 -0.94 6.25 4.98
CA GLY A 99 -1.41 6.81 6.24
C GLY A 99 -2.84 7.34 6.17
N LEU A 100 -2.95 8.46 5.45
CA LEU A 100 -4.18 9.24 5.28
C LEU A 100 -5.26 8.50 4.50
N VAL A 101 -4.89 7.76 3.45
CA VAL A 101 -5.84 6.97 2.65
C VAL A 101 -6.52 5.89 3.49
N LEU A 102 -5.80 5.27 4.43
CA LEU A 102 -6.36 4.28 5.35
C LEU A 102 -7.23 4.90 6.43
N VAL A 103 -6.92 6.12 6.89
CA VAL A 103 -7.85 6.89 7.74
C VAL A 103 -9.14 7.20 6.99
N LEU A 104 -9.03 7.63 5.73
CA LEU A 104 -10.19 7.89 4.87
C LEU A 104 -11.02 6.61 4.68
N ALA A 105 -10.38 5.46 4.45
CA ALA A 105 -11.03 4.16 4.35
C ALA A 105 -11.86 3.83 5.60
N ARG A 106 -11.30 4.03 6.80
CA ARG A 106 -12.04 3.86 8.06
C ARG A 106 -13.23 4.81 8.15
N TRP A 107 -13.04 6.07 7.76
CA TRP A 107 -14.09 7.09 7.85
C TRP A 107 -15.28 6.77 6.95
N VAL A 108 -15.03 6.39 5.68
CA VAL A 108 -16.10 6.04 4.74
C VAL A 108 -16.79 4.72 5.07
N ASP A 109 -16.12 3.83 5.82
CA ASP A 109 -16.69 2.58 6.35
C ASP A 109 -17.36 2.78 7.73
N GLY A 110 -17.77 4.01 8.06
CA GLY A 110 -18.51 4.30 9.30
C GLY A 110 -17.70 4.06 10.59
N GLY A 111 -16.37 4.11 10.53
CA GLY A 111 -15.48 3.88 11.66
C GLY A 111 -14.95 2.45 11.77
N SER A 112 -15.42 1.52 10.93
CA SER A 112 -14.93 0.14 10.86
C SER A 112 -13.49 0.07 10.34
N LEU A 113 -12.71 -0.88 10.89
CA LEU A 113 -11.35 -1.14 10.43
C LEU A 113 -11.30 -2.08 9.21
N GLY A 114 -12.42 -2.72 8.85
CA GLY A 114 -12.46 -3.76 7.83
C GLY A 114 -11.94 -3.28 6.46
N LEU A 115 -12.39 -2.12 5.99
CA LEU A 115 -11.94 -1.58 4.71
C LEU A 115 -10.46 -1.17 4.74
N ALA A 116 -10.01 -0.51 5.81
CA ALA A 116 -8.60 -0.15 5.98
C ALA A 116 -7.70 -1.40 6.02
N TRP A 117 -8.11 -2.42 6.79
CA TRP A 117 -7.40 -3.68 6.90
C TRP A 117 -7.30 -4.42 5.56
N GLY A 118 -8.41 -4.55 4.83
CA GLY A 118 -8.43 -5.19 3.53
C GLY A 118 -7.58 -4.46 2.49
N LEU A 119 -7.61 -3.13 2.48
CA LEU A 119 -6.74 -2.33 1.61
C LEU A 119 -5.26 -2.50 1.95
N HIS A 120 -4.92 -2.38 3.23
CA HIS A 120 -3.54 -2.46 3.69
C HIS A 120 -2.95 -3.86 3.47
N GLY A 121 -3.62 -4.89 3.98
CA GLY A 121 -3.20 -6.28 3.79
C GLY A 121 -3.16 -6.67 2.32
N GLY A 122 -4.07 -6.14 1.50
CA GLY A 122 -4.05 -6.37 0.06
C GLY A 122 -2.86 -5.73 -0.66
N TRP A 123 -2.43 -4.54 -0.26
CA TRP A 123 -1.22 -3.91 -0.80
C TRP A 123 0.04 -4.69 -0.41
N ILE A 124 0.17 -5.04 0.87
CA ILE A 124 1.27 -5.88 1.38
C ILE A 124 1.33 -7.20 0.61
N TRP A 125 0.17 -7.87 0.46
CA TRP A 125 0.10 -9.13 -0.25
C TRP A 125 0.53 -9.01 -1.71
N GLY A 126 0.00 -8.01 -2.43
CA GLY A 126 0.34 -7.80 -3.84
C GLY A 126 1.82 -7.52 -4.05
N LEU A 127 2.40 -6.62 -3.25
CA LEU A 127 3.81 -6.23 -3.38
C LEU A 127 4.76 -7.38 -3.01
N ILE A 128 4.54 -8.03 -1.85
CA ILE A 128 5.38 -9.15 -1.42
C ILE A 128 5.23 -10.34 -2.36
N SER A 129 4.04 -10.57 -2.92
CA SER A 129 3.85 -11.64 -3.91
C SER A 129 4.63 -11.38 -5.19
N LEU A 130 4.59 -10.15 -5.71
CA LEU A 130 5.35 -9.77 -6.90
C LEU A 130 6.86 -9.89 -6.67
N ASP A 131 7.34 -9.42 -5.52
CA ASP A 131 8.75 -9.52 -5.15
C ASP A 131 9.21 -10.96 -4.86
N THR A 132 8.41 -11.76 -4.15
CA THR A 132 8.78 -13.15 -3.81
C THR A 132 8.77 -14.05 -5.04
N THR A 133 7.76 -13.90 -5.90
CA THR A 133 7.59 -14.79 -7.06
C THR A 133 8.44 -14.37 -8.25
N GLN A 134 8.85 -13.09 -8.30
CA GLN A 134 9.62 -12.53 -9.42
C GLN A 134 8.94 -12.78 -10.79
N ILE A 135 7.61 -12.94 -10.79
CA ILE A 135 6.80 -13.25 -11.98
C ILE A 135 6.74 -12.07 -12.96
N LEU A 136 7.01 -10.86 -12.47
CA LEU A 136 7.21 -9.65 -13.28
C LEU A 136 8.61 -9.12 -13.03
N LYS A 137 9.39 -8.91 -14.09
CA LYS A 137 10.72 -8.29 -14.01
C LYS A 137 10.83 -7.08 -14.94
N PRO A 138 11.61 -6.04 -14.58
CA PRO A 138 11.92 -4.95 -15.50
C PRO A 138 12.53 -5.46 -16.81
N LYS A 139 12.06 -4.96 -17.95
CA LYS A 139 12.73 -5.22 -19.23
C LYS A 139 13.99 -4.37 -19.36
N SER A 140 15.09 -5.01 -19.76
CA SER A 140 16.41 -4.38 -19.87
C SER A 140 16.53 -3.39 -21.04
N ASP A 141 15.65 -3.47 -22.04
CA ASP A 141 15.65 -2.63 -23.24
C ASP A 141 14.82 -1.34 -23.08
N ARG A 142 14.02 -1.23 -22.02
CA ARG A 142 13.15 -0.08 -21.75
C ARG A 142 12.95 0.11 -20.24
N SER A 143 14.05 0.42 -19.54
CA SER A 143 14.00 0.76 -18.12
C SER A 143 13.45 2.17 -17.94
N TRP A 144 12.35 2.28 -17.19
CA TRP A 144 11.81 3.57 -16.78
C TRP A 144 12.68 4.18 -15.68
N PRO A 145 12.72 5.51 -15.55
CA PRO A 145 13.45 6.15 -14.47
C PRO A 145 12.95 5.68 -13.10
N GLU A 146 13.87 5.47 -12.16
CA GLU A 146 13.54 4.97 -10.82
C GLU A 146 12.57 5.87 -10.04
N TRP A 147 12.59 7.18 -10.28
CA TRP A 147 11.61 8.10 -9.66
C TRP A 147 10.17 7.84 -10.15
N VAL A 148 9.98 7.15 -11.28
CA VAL A 148 8.66 6.73 -11.76
C VAL A 148 8.24 5.41 -11.13
N THR A 149 9.12 4.41 -11.15
CA THR A 149 8.80 3.02 -10.77
C THR A 149 9.00 2.72 -9.29
N GLY A 150 9.81 3.51 -8.59
CA GLY A 150 10.25 3.26 -7.22
C GLY A 150 11.77 3.25 -7.13
N ILE A 151 12.31 4.12 -6.30
CA ILE A 151 13.75 4.23 -6.02
C ILE A 151 14.16 3.04 -5.16
N ASN A 152 15.28 2.39 -5.52
CA ASN A 152 15.75 1.16 -4.87
C ASN A 152 14.72 -0.01 -4.87
N GLY A 153 13.77 -0.02 -5.81
CA GLY A 153 12.71 -1.04 -5.87
C GLY A 153 11.52 -0.77 -4.94
N GLU A 154 11.52 0.36 -4.22
CA GLU A 154 10.50 0.72 -3.25
C GLU A 154 9.31 1.45 -3.90
N PRO A 155 8.13 0.84 -4.03
CA PRO A 155 7.04 1.39 -4.85
C PRO A 155 6.51 2.73 -4.34
N LEU A 156 6.47 2.94 -3.02
CA LEU A 156 5.94 4.18 -2.41
C LEU A 156 6.88 5.38 -2.53
N SER A 157 8.09 5.16 -3.01
CA SER A 157 9.02 6.25 -3.37
C SER A 157 8.88 6.70 -4.83
N GLY A 158 8.15 5.94 -5.65
CA GLY A 158 7.95 6.21 -7.07
C GLY A 158 6.61 6.88 -7.38
N LEU A 159 6.56 7.62 -8.48
CA LEU A 159 5.35 8.30 -8.95
C LEU A 159 4.17 7.33 -9.12
N VAL A 160 4.41 6.12 -9.66
CA VAL A 160 3.34 5.13 -9.88
C VAL A 160 2.68 4.72 -8.56
N GLY A 161 3.46 4.46 -7.51
CA GLY A 161 2.92 4.11 -6.19
C GLY A 161 2.10 5.25 -5.58
N ILE A 162 2.61 6.48 -5.66
CA ILE A 162 1.90 7.67 -5.18
C ILE A 162 0.58 7.89 -5.95
N LEU A 163 0.57 7.71 -7.27
CA LEU A 163 -0.64 7.84 -8.08
C LEU A 163 -1.68 6.77 -7.73
N ILE A 164 -1.26 5.52 -7.49
CA ILE A 164 -2.16 4.45 -7.05
C ILE A 164 -2.83 4.79 -5.72
N LEU A 165 -2.06 5.32 -4.77
CA LEU A 165 -2.59 5.78 -3.48
C LEU A 165 -3.56 6.96 -3.67
N GLY A 166 -3.19 7.96 -4.47
CA GLY A 166 -4.03 9.11 -4.77
C GLY A 166 -5.36 8.72 -5.44
N ILE A 167 -5.33 7.83 -6.43
CA ILE A 167 -6.53 7.30 -7.09
C ILE A 167 -7.39 6.51 -6.10
N THR A 168 -6.77 5.67 -5.26
CA THR A 168 -7.51 4.93 -4.22
C THR A 168 -8.20 5.90 -3.25
N GLY A 169 -7.49 6.92 -2.78
CA GLY A 169 -8.05 7.96 -1.93
C GLY A 169 -9.20 8.73 -2.59
N LEU A 170 -9.06 9.09 -3.87
CA LEU A 170 -10.11 9.75 -4.63
C LEU A 170 -11.37 8.88 -4.73
N ILE A 171 -11.21 7.59 -5.08
CA ILE A 171 -12.33 6.65 -5.17
C ILE A 171 -13.05 6.54 -3.82
N LEU A 172 -12.30 6.38 -2.73
CA LEU A 172 -12.88 6.34 -1.38
C LEU A 172 -13.62 7.64 -1.05
N GLY A 173 -13.03 8.80 -1.35
CA GLY A 173 -13.65 10.10 -1.11
C GLY A 173 -14.97 10.27 -1.87
N LEU A 174 -15.04 9.80 -3.12
CA LEU A 174 -16.27 9.79 -3.90
C LEU A 174 -17.32 8.86 -3.27
N MET A 175 -16.93 7.66 -2.83
CA MET A 175 -17.84 6.73 -2.14
C MET A 175 -18.42 7.35 -0.86
N GLY A 176 -17.59 8.03 -0.07
CA GLY A 176 -18.03 8.72 1.15
C GLY A 176 -19.03 9.85 0.88
N HIS A 177 -18.89 10.57 -0.24
CA HIS A 177 -19.82 11.64 -0.61
C HIS A 177 -21.19 11.14 -1.09
N PHE A 178 -21.23 9.99 -1.78
CA PHE A 178 -22.49 9.40 -2.27
C PHE A 178 -23.18 8.49 -1.25
N GLY A 179 -22.50 8.11 -0.17
CA GLY A 179 -23.02 7.24 0.90
C GLY A 179 -23.57 7.98 2.13
N SER A 180 -23.48 9.31 2.18
CA SER A 180 -23.99 10.20 3.24
C SER A 180 -25.23 10.97 2.79
#